data_AF-A0A099CWI3-F1
#
_entry.id   AF-A0A099CWI3-F1
#
_cell.length_a   1.000
_cell.length_b   1.000
_cell.length_c   1.000
_cell.angle_alpha   90.00
_cell.angle_beta   90.00
_cell.angle_gamma   90.00
#
_symmetry.space_group_name_H-M   'P 1'
#
loop_
_entity.id
_entity.type
_entity.pdbx_description
1 polymer ?
#
loop_
_entity_poly.entity_id
_entity_poly.type
_entity_poly.pdbx_seq_one_letter_code
_entity_poly.pdbx_strand_id
1 'polypeptide(L)'
;MPTDPAHRDRAIADYGPRISGEEYDRRVVALHAHADAPEGRRDAQALRRAELDITIDHRLGVHFPAERREALWRIQQTWTSHPLRSLLASFGRDLLHGRLSGASTIQARMLVQRYADVLNQEELCAYFDLDADEVRSLLDV
;
A
#
# COMPACT_ATOMS: atom_id res chain seq x y z
N MET A 1 -12.60 -22.70 2.51
CA MET A 1 -12.82 -21.47 1.70
C MET A 1 -11.92 -21.58 0.49
N PRO A 2 -12.47 -21.71 -0.73
CA PRO A 2 -11.64 -21.83 -1.93
C PRO A 2 -11.06 -20.46 -2.28
N THR A 3 -9.75 -20.34 -2.22
CA THR A 3 -8.98 -19.29 -2.90
C THR A 3 -9.13 -19.50 -4.39
N ASP A 4 -9.98 -18.70 -5.03
CA ASP A 4 -10.20 -18.74 -6.48
C ASP A 4 -8.94 -18.19 -7.19
N PRO A 5 -8.20 -19.01 -7.96
CA PRO A 5 -6.98 -18.57 -8.64
C PRO A 5 -7.24 -17.74 -9.91
N ALA A 6 -8.50 -17.46 -10.27
CA ALA A 6 -8.89 -16.85 -11.54
C ALA A 6 -8.65 -15.33 -11.68
N HIS A 7 -8.05 -14.65 -10.69
CA HIS A 7 -7.80 -13.21 -10.76
C HIS A 7 -6.37 -12.80 -11.15
N ARG A 8 -5.49 -13.75 -11.50
CA ARG A 8 -4.05 -13.49 -11.73
C ARG A 8 -3.67 -13.01 -13.14
N ASP A 9 -4.59 -13.01 -14.11
CA ASP A 9 -4.31 -12.68 -15.52
C ASP A 9 -5.17 -11.52 -16.06
N ARG A 10 -4.98 -10.30 -15.54
CA ARG A 10 -5.48 -9.10 -16.21
C ARG A 10 -4.36 -8.11 -16.43
N ALA A 11 -3.90 -8.09 -17.70
CA ALA A 11 -3.06 -7.07 -18.31
C ALA A 11 -3.46 -5.66 -17.85
N ILE A 12 -2.47 -4.86 -17.43
CA ILE A 12 -2.56 -3.44 -17.05
C ILE A 12 -3.98 -3.11 -16.59
N ALA A 13 -4.34 -3.59 -15.41
CA ALA A 13 -5.66 -3.27 -14.87
C ALA A 13 -5.68 -1.79 -14.51
N ASP A 14 -6.03 -0.97 -15.50
CA ASP A 14 -6.35 0.44 -15.36
C ASP A 14 -7.66 0.49 -14.58
N TYR A 15 -7.55 0.57 -13.25
CA TYR A 15 -8.69 0.68 -12.35
C TYR A 15 -9.27 2.10 -12.38
N GLY A 16 -9.40 2.68 -13.56
CA GLY A 16 -9.82 4.05 -13.77
C GLY A 16 -8.74 5.09 -13.46
N PRO A 17 -9.11 6.38 -13.55
CA PRO A 17 -8.15 7.46 -13.45
C PRO A 17 -7.42 7.42 -12.11
N ARG A 18 -6.10 7.55 -12.18
CA ARG A 18 -5.27 7.78 -11.00
C ARG A 18 -5.37 9.23 -10.59
N ILE A 19 -5.42 9.48 -9.29
CA ILE A 19 -5.29 10.86 -8.81
C ILE A 19 -3.86 11.35 -9.06
N SER A 20 -3.71 12.63 -9.41
CA SER A 20 -2.41 13.24 -9.61
C SER A 20 -1.63 13.33 -8.30
N GLY A 21 -0.30 13.49 -8.37
CA GLY A 21 0.51 13.73 -7.17
C GLY A 21 0.05 14.95 -6.38
N GLU A 22 -0.33 16.04 -7.05
CA GLU A 22 -0.88 17.23 -6.39
C GLU A 22 -2.24 16.99 -5.70
N GLU A 23 -3.08 16.12 -6.26
CA GLU A 23 -4.35 15.72 -5.62
C GLU A 23 -4.09 14.77 -4.44
N TYR A 24 -3.13 13.85 -4.58
CA TYR A 24 -2.67 12.97 -3.50
C TYR A 24 -2.19 13.81 -2.31
N ASP A 25 -1.26 14.75 -2.54
CA ASP A 25 -0.71 15.61 -1.49
C ASP A 25 -1.80 16.43 -0.81
N ARG A 26 -2.73 17.02 -1.59
CA ARG A 26 -3.86 17.77 -1.04
C ARG A 26 -4.75 16.91 -0.15
N ARG A 27 -5.06 15.67 -0.56
CA ARG A 27 -5.90 14.75 0.23
C ARG A 27 -5.20 14.26 1.50
N VAL A 28 -3.91 13.94 1.42
CA VAL A 28 -3.11 13.54 2.61
C VAL A 28 -3.01 14.70 3.60
N VAL A 29 -2.70 15.91 3.14
CA VAL A 29 -2.65 17.10 4.00
C VAL A 29 -4.01 17.40 4.64
N ALA A 30 -5.10 17.33 3.88
CA ALA A 30 -6.45 17.51 4.41
C ALA A 30 -6.80 16.46 5.47
N LEU A 31 -6.42 15.20 5.24
CA LEU A 31 -6.64 14.10 6.17
C LEU A 31 -5.93 14.34 7.52
N HIS A 32 -4.68 14.81 7.49
CA HIS A 32 -3.93 15.12 8.70
C HIS A 32 -4.36 16.44 9.36
N ALA A 33 -4.82 17.43 8.61
CA ALA A 33 -5.32 18.69 9.17
C ALA A 33 -6.53 18.47 10.12
N HIS A 34 -7.34 17.44 9.84
CA HIS A 34 -8.45 17.04 10.72
C HIS A 34 -8.02 16.16 11.90
N ALA A 35 -6.80 15.60 11.89
CA ALA A 35 -6.28 14.73 12.94
C ALA A 35 -5.87 15.49 14.21
N ASP A 36 -5.50 16.77 14.08
CA ASP A 36 -5.08 17.65 15.18
C ASP A 36 -6.26 18.18 16.02
N ALA A 37 -7.50 17.97 15.56
CA ALA A 37 -8.69 18.29 16.35
C ALA A 37 -8.81 17.35 17.57
N PRO A 38 -9.33 17.82 18.72
CA PRO A 38 -9.48 17.00 19.94
C PRO A 38 -10.37 15.76 19.73
N GLU A 39 -11.23 15.76 18.71
CA GLU A 39 -12.04 14.62 18.27
C GLU A 39 -11.27 13.67 17.32
N GLY A 40 -10.24 14.15 16.62
CA GLY A 40 -9.41 13.40 15.67
C GLY A 40 -8.43 12.40 16.29
N ARG A 41 -8.11 12.56 17.59
CA ARG A 41 -7.35 11.56 18.37
C ARG A 41 -8.07 10.22 18.50
N ARG A 42 -9.37 10.14 18.22
CA ARG A 42 -10.18 8.94 18.48
C ARG A 42 -10.14 7.88 17.39
N ASP A 43 -9.54 8.12 16.22
CA ASP A 43 -9.52 7.08 15.20
C ASP A 43 -8.26 7.03 14.31
N ALA A 44 -7.12 6.75 14.96
CA ALA A 44 -5.87 6.46 14.26
C ALA A 44 -5.94 5.22 13.33
N GLN A 45 -7.02 4.43 13.38
CA GLN A 45 -7.25 3.35 12.41
C GLN A 45 -8.00 3.87 11.19
N ALA A 46 -9.06 4.65 11.36
CA ALA A 46 -9.75 5.29 10.25
C ALA A 46 -8.82 6.20 9.45
N LEU A 47 -7.93 6.94 10.12
CA LEU A 47 -6.95 7.79 9.44
C LEU A 47 -6.00 6.95 8.57
N ARG A 48 -5.44 5.86 9.10
CA ARG A 48 -4.58 4.95 8.33
C ARG A 48 -5.30 4.25 7.19
N ARG A 49 -6.59 3.94 7.38
CA ARG A 49 -7.42 3.35 6.32
C ARG A 49 -7.64 4.36 5.20
N ALA A 50 -7.94 5.61 5.53
CA ALA A 50 -8.09 6.68 4.56
C ALA A 50 -6.77 6.97 3.81
N GLU A 51 -5.62 6.95 4.50
CA GLU A 51 -4.30 7.05 3.85
C GLU A 51 -4.06 5.91 2.85
N LEU A 52 -4.40 4.67 3.22
CA LEU A 52 -4.30 3.52 2.32
C LEU A 52 -5.17 3.72 1.08
N ASP A 53 -6.43 4.13 1.26
CA ASP A 53 -7.36 4.38 0.15
C ASP A 53 -6.84 5.46 -0.81
N ILE A 54 -6.32 6.57 -0.28
CA ILE A 54 -5.70 7.64 -1.09
C ILE A 54 -4.48 7.12 -1.86
N THR A 55 -3.67 6.27 -1.24
CA THR A 55 -2.49 5.66 -1.87
C THR A 55 -2.89 4.71 -3.00
N ILE A 56 -3.93 3.90 -2.80
CA ILE A 56 -4.49 3.02 -3.83
C ILE A 56 -5.03 3.85 -5.01
N ASP A 57 -5.78 4.92 -4.74
CA ASP A 57 -6.30 5.81 -5.78
C ASP A 57 -5.18 6.44 -6.63
N HIS A 58 -4.04 6.76 -6.01
CA HIS A 58 -2.90 7.35 -6.71
C HIS A 58 -2.10 6.33 -7.51
N ARG A 59 -1.84 5.14 -6.94
CA ARG A 59 -0.94 4.14 -7.55
C ARG A 59 -1.66 3.17 -8.48
N LEU A 60 -2.89 2.77 -8.14
CA LEU A 60 -3.63 1.72 -8.83
C LEU A 60 -4.87 2.24 -9.54
N GLY A 61 -5.53 3.28 -9.01
CA GLY A 61 -6.68 3.94 -9.61
C GLY A 61 -7.94 3.89 -8.75
N VAL A 62 -8.86 4.85 -8.97
CA VAL A 62 -10.04 5.08 -8.11
C VAL A 62 -11.07 3.95 -8.10
N HIS A 63 -11.11 3.11 -9.14
CA HIS A 63 -12.01 1.97 -9.25
C HIS A 63 -11.37 0.65 -8.79
N PHE A 64 -10.27 0.70 -8.04
CA PHE A 64 -9.64 -0.51 -7.50
C PHE A 64 -10.66 -1.29 -6.62
N PRO A 65 -10.82 -2.62 -6.82
CA PRO A 65 -11.92 -3.38 -6.22
C PRO A 65 -11.97 -3.29 -4.69
N ALA A 66 -13.16 -3.02 -4.15
CA ALA A 66 -13.37 -2.84 -2.71
C ALA A 66 -12.93 -4.05 -1.88
N GLU A 67 -13.18 -5.28 -2.37
CA GLU A 67 -12.77 -6.52 -1.70
C GLU A 67 -11.24 -6.61 -1.56
N ARG A 68 -10.51 -6.12 -2.56
CA ARG A 68 -9.04 -6.10 -2.56
C ARG A 68 -8.51 -4.98 -1.68
N ARG A 69 -9.16 -3.81 -1.64
CA ARG A 69 -8.86 -2.74 -0.66
C ARG A 69 -8.97 -3.27 0.77
N GLU A 70 -10.03 -4.02 1.07
CA GLU A 70 -10.23 -4.61 2.39
C GLU A 70 -9.18 -5.70 2.71
N ALA A 71 -8.78 -6.49 1.72
CA ALA A 71 -7.68 -7.44 1.89
C ALA A 71 -6.34 -6.76 2.20
N LEU A 72 -6.00 -5.68 1.48
CA LEU A 72 -4.82 -4.85 1.76
C LEU A 72 -4.88 -4.23 3.16
N TRP A 73 -6.06 -3.74 3.56
CA TRP A 73 -6.28 -3.19 4.89
C TRP A 73 -6.04 -4.24 5.99
N ARG A 74 -6.54 -5.46 5.82
CA ARG A 74 -6.28 -6.57 6.76
C ARG A 74 -4.80 -6.91 6.86
N ILE A 75 -4.08 -6.90 5.75
CA ILE A 75 -2.62 -7.06 5.75
C ILE A 75 -2.00 -5.95 6.59
N GLN A 76 -2.29 -4.68 6.30
CA GLN A 76 -1.72 -3.53 7.03
C GLN A 76 -2.05 -3.56 8.53
N GLN A 77 -3.27 -3.95 8.93
CA GLN A 77 -3.65 -4.09 10.34
C GLN A 77 -2.82 -5.15 11.07
N THR A 78 -2.60 -6.30 10.43
CA THR A 78 -1.82 -7.41 11.01
C THR A 78 -0.40 -6.97 11.37
N TRP A 79 0.22 -6.15 10.52
CA TRP A 79 1.55 -5.58 10.76
C TRP A 79 1.57 -4.48 11.82
N THR A 80 0.52 -3.66 11.87
CA THR A 80 0.40 -2.53 12.80
C THR A 80 0.15 -2.96 14.25
N SER A 81 -0.27 -4.22 14.45
CA SER A 81 -0.58 -4.81 15.76
C SER A 81 0.67 -5.31 16.50
N HIS A 82 1.80 -5.45 15.80
CA HIS A 82 3.09 -5.82 16.38
C HIS A 82 3.86 -4.57 16.88
N PRO A 83 4.79 -4.71 17.85
CA PRO A 83 5.66 -3.62 18.34
C PRO A 83 6.61 -3.04 17.27
N LEU A 84 6.51 -3.48 16.02
CA LEU A 84 7.22 -2.96 14.85
C LEU A 84 6.66 -1.61 14.34
N ARG A 85 5.68 -1.01 15.05
CA ARG A 85 5.11 0.33 14.74
C ARG A 85 6.17 1.41 14.51
N SER A 86 7.30 1.37 15.22
CA SER A 86 8.39 2.34 15.06
C SER A 86 9.17 2.17 13.75
N LEU A 87 9.17 0.97 13.16
CA LEU A 87 9.95 0.68 11.96
C LEU A 87 9.22 1.13 10.68
N LEU A 88 7.88 1.10 10.69
CA LEU A 88 7.03 1.61 9.60
C LEU A 88 7.17 3.12 9.37
N ALA A 89 7.38 3.90 10.43
CA ALA A 89 7.53 5.35 10.33
C ALA A 89 8.82 5.75 9.57
N SER A 90 9.88 4.94 9.68
CA SER A 90 11.10 5.10 8.89
C SER A 90 10.91 4.56 7.47
N PHE A 91 10.20 3.43 7.32
CA PHE A 91 10.01 2.73 6.06
C PHE A 91 9.16 3.49 5.04
N GLY A 92 8.08 4.15 5.50
CA GLY A 92 7.22 4.94 4.62
C GLY A 92 7.98 6.07 3.94
N ARG A 93 8.94 6.68 4.64
CA ARG A 93 9.75 7.79 4.09
C ARG A 93 10.76 7.30 3.05
N ASP A 94 11.36 6.12 3.24
CA ASP A 94 12.35 5.57 2.31
C ASP A 94 11.72 4.91 1.07
N LEU A 95 10.54 4.30 1.20
CA LEU A 95 9.74 3.81 0.07
C LEU A 95 9.23 4.97 -0.79
N LEU A 96 8.78 6.07 -0.18
CA LEU A 96 8.35 7.27 -0.91
C LEU A 96 9.47 7.92 -1.74
N HIS A 97 10.74 7.61 -1.45
CA HIS A 97 11.90 8.17 -2.15
C HIS A 97 12.66 7.14 -3.02
N GLY A 98 12.10 5.95 -3.24
CA GLY A 98 12.69 4.94 -4.14
C GLY A 98 14.08 4.45 -3.72
N ARG A 99 14.42 4.49 -2.43
CA ARG A 99 15.75 4.10 -1.93
C ARG A 99 15.65 3.01 -0.87
N LEU A 100 15.45 1.78 -1.33
CA LEU A 100 15.59 0.59 -0.48
C LEU A 100 17.09 0.35 -0.17
N SER A 101 17.62 0.93 0.90
CA SER A 101 18.96 0.61 1.40
C SER A 101 18.95 -0.73 2.17
N GLY A 102 19.99 -1.57 1.99
CA GLY A 102 20.00 -3.02 2.28
C GLY A 102 19.55 -3.56 3.65
N ALA A 103 19.27 -2.73 4.66
CA ALA A 103 18.58 -3.16 5.88
C ALA A 103 17.05 -3.29 5.69
N SER A 104 16.49 -2.66 4.65
CA SER A 104 15.08 -2.67 4.31
C SER A 104 14.65 -3.90 3.49
N THR A 105 15.59 -4.67 2.92
CA THR A 105 15.29 -5.71 1.92
C THR A 105 14.48 -6.86 2.49
N ILE A 106 14.75 -7.34 3.71
CA ILE A 106 13.98 -8.42 4.34
C ILE A 106 12.54 -7.97 4.63
N GLN A 107 12.36 -6.71 5.04
CA GLN A 107 11.05 -6.16 5.36
C GLN A 107 10.24 -5.84 4.10
N ALA A 108 10.87 -5.22 3.10
CA ALA A 108 10.31 -5.02 1.76
C ALA A 108 9.87 -6.37 1.18
N ARG A 109 10.70 -7.40 1.31
CA ARG A 109 10.39 -8.76 0.87
C ARG A 109 9.14 -9.31 1.52
N MET A 110 9.07 -9.29 2.85
CA MET A 110 7.89 -9.78 3.57
C MET A 110 6.63 -9.00 3.19
N LEU A 111 6.75 -7.68 3.01
CA LEU A 111 5.64 -6.83 2.62
C LEU A 111 5.16 -7.17 1.20
N VAL A 112 6.07 -7.25 0.23
CA VAL A 112 5.78 -7.61 -1.17
C VAL A 112 5.17 -9.00 -1.27
N GLN A 113 5.71 -9.99 -0.55
CA GLN A 113 5.14 -11.34 -0.53
C GLN A 113 3.71 -11.37 0.02
N ARG A 114 3.42 -10.61 1.08
CA ARG A 114 2.05 -10.53 1.63
C ARG A 114 1.10 -9.78 0.70
N TYR A 115 1.59 -8.73 0.06
CA TYR A 115 0.80 -7.99 -0.91
C TYR A 115 0.59 -8.82 -2.18
N ALA A 116 1.49 -9.74 -2.54
CA ALA A 116 1.34 -10.66 -3.67
C ALA A 116 0.19 -11.67 -3.50
N ASP A 117 -0.31 -11.87 -2.27
CA ASP A 117 -1.54 -12.64 -2.03
C ASP A 117 -2.78 -11.92 -2.59
N VAL A 118 -2.70 -10.59 -2.76
CA VAL A 118 -3.82 -9.73 -3.17
C VAL A 118 -3.56 -9.03 -4.51
N LEU A 119 -2.32 -8.63 -4.77
CA LEU A 119 -1.83 -7.89 -5.94
C LEU A 119 -1.06 -8.81 -6.89
N ASN A 120 -1.24 -8.59 -8.19
CA ASN A 120 -0.42 -9.21 -9.22
C ASN A 120 0.93 -8.48 -9.36
N GLN A 121 1.84 -9.02 -10.18
CA GLN A 121 3.18 -8.47 -10.32
C GLN A 121 3.18 -7.02 -10.83
N GLU A 122 2.34 -6.68 -11.80
CA GLU A 122 2.27 -5.33 -12.37
C GLU A 122 1.75 -4.32 -11.34
N GLU A 123 0.74 -4.71 -10.55
CA GLU A 123 0.18 -3.89 -9.48
C GLU A 123 1.17 -3.72 -8.32
N LEU A 124 1.97 -4.74 -8.02
CA LEU A 124 3.06 -4.61 -7.05
C LEU A 124 4.11 -3.60 -7.53
N CYS A 125 4.49 -3.65 -8.81
CA CYS A 125 5.41 -2.68 -9.41
C CYS A 125 4.82 -1.26 -9.29
N ALA A 126 3.55 -1.09 -9.67
CA ALA A 126 2.88 0.22 -9.61
C ALA A 126 2.67 0.73 -8.18
N TYR A 127 2.33 -0.15 -7.23
CA TYR A 127 2.05 0.21 -5.84
C TYR A 127 3.31 0.57 -5.06
N PHE A 128 4.39 -0.19 -5.25
CA PHE A 128 5.66 0.01 -4.55
C PHE A 128 6.66 0.88 -5.32
N ASP A 129 6.35 1.27 -6.56
CA ASP A 129 7.26 2.01 -7.44
C ASP A 129 8.56 1.24 -7.68
N LEU A 130 8.43 -0.07 -7.90
CA LEU A 130 9.54 -1.01 -8.09
C LEU A 130 9.56 -1.52 -9.52
N ASP A 131 10.76 -1.83 -10.00
CA ASP A 131 10.93 -2.50 -11.29
C ASP A 131 10.51 -3.96 -11.21
N ALA A 132 10.12 -4.53 -12.36
CA ALA A 132 9.69 -5.93 -12.45
C ALA A 132 10.74 -6.92 -11.96
N ASP A 133 12.03 -6.59 -12.15
CA ASP A 133 13.16 -7.39 -11.69
C ASP A 133 13.36 -7.30 -10.18
N GLU A 134 13.09 -6.15 -9.56
CA GLU A 134 13.13 -5.97 -8.11
C GLU A 134 11.98 -6.74 -7.45
N VAL A 135 10.77 -6.63 -8.00
CA VAL A 135 9.61 -7.40 -7.52
C VAL A 135 9.88 -8.90 -7.66
N ARG A 136 10.43 -9.35 -8.80
CA ARG A 136 10.80 -10.76 -8.99
C ARG A 136 11.83 -11.20 -7.97
N SER A 137 12.88 -10.41 -7.73
CA SER A 137 13.91 -10.71 -6.73
C SER A 137 13.34 -10.83 -5.31
N LEU A 138 12.32 -10.03 -4.96
CA LEU A 138 11.65 -10.13 -3.67
C LEU A 138 10.72 -11.35 -3.58
N LEU A 139 10.18 -11.82 -4.71
CA LEU A 139 9.27 -12.97 -4.77
C LEU A 139 9.98 -14.33 -4.93
N ASP A 140 11.12 -14.42 -5.61
CA ASP A 140 11.83 -15.68 -5.89
C ASP A 140 12.49 -16.27 -4.63
N VAL A 141 12.02 -17.46 -4.22
CA VAL A 141 12.71 -18.44 -3.35
C VAL A 141 12.61 -19.81 -3.99
#